data_AF-A0A0D7B210-F1
#
_entry.id   AF-A0A0D7B210-F1
#
_cell.length_a   1.000
_cell.length_b   1.000
_cell.length_c   1.000
_cell.angle_alpha   90.00
_cell.angle_beta   90.00
_cell.angle_gamma   90.00
#
_symmetry.space_group_name_H-M   'P 1'
#
loop_
_entity.id
_entity.type
_entity.pdbx_description
1 polymer ?
#
loop_
_entity_poly.entity_id
_entity_poly.type
_entity_poly.pdbx_seq_one_letter_code
_entity_poly.pdbx_strand_id
1 'polypeptide(L)' 'SAGIRSCIGWRFAMMEMQAIAFELLENFRFEPAGDLTVKRHPAGSAMMPMVRERMREGVQMPLKVIPW' A
#
# COMPACT_ATOMS: atom_id res chain seq x y z
N SER A 1 11.41 3.50 12.84
CA SER A 1 12.77 3.01 13.12
C SER A 1 13.75 4.14 12.93
N ALA A 2 14.46 4.55 13.98
CA ALA A 2 15.44 5.65 13.95
C ALA A 2 16.60 5.35 14.92
N GLY A 3 17.71 6.09 14.79
CA GLY A 3 18.90 5.93 15.64
C GLY A 3 19.68 4.64 15.36
N ILE A 4 20.42 4.15 16.35
CA ILE A 4 21.31 2.98 16.21
C ILE A 4 20.59 1.67 15.81
N ARG A 5 19.27 1.63 15.93
CA ARG A 5 18.40 0.51 15.50
C ARG A 5 17.63 0.82 14.22
N SER A 6 18.07 1.80 13.42
CA SER A 6 17.49 2.02 12.10
C SER A 6 17.76 0.83 11.18
N CYS A 7 16.83 0.53 10.27
CA CYS A 7 17.05 -0.49 9.26
C CYS A 7 18.28 -0.11 8.41
N ILE A 8 19.31 -0.95 8.41
CA ILE A 8 20.52 -0.73 7.61
C ILE A 8 20.21 -0.70 6.11
N GLY A 9 19.17 -1.42 5.68
CA GLY A 9 18.67 -1.47 4.32
C GLY A 9 17.73 -0.33 3.94
N TRP A 10 17.46 0.66 4.82
CA TRP A 10 16.46 1.70 4.57
C TRP A 10 16.65 2.42 3.23
N ARG A 11 17.90 2.80 2.91
CA ARG A 11 18.21 3.52 1.67
C ARG A 11 17.97 2.65 0.44
N PHE A 12 18.34 1.38 0.53
CA PHE A 12 18.13 0.40 -0.55
C PHE A 12 16.64 0.15 -0.78
N ALA A 13 15.89 -0.15 0.28
CA ALA A 13 14.44 -0.35 0.20
C ALA A 13 13.71 0.87 -0.37
N MET A 14 14.13 2.10 -0.01
CA MET A 14 13.57 3.32 -0.59
C MET A 14 13.84 3.43 -2.10
N MET A 15 15.06 3.12 -2.56
CA MET A 15 15.38 3.14 -3.99
C MET A 15 14.59 2.08 -4.75
N GLU A 16 14.45 0.87 -4.21
CA GLU A 16 13.63 -0.18 -4.84
C GLU A 16 12.16 0.21 -4.92
N MET A 17 11.58 0.74 -3.84
CA MET A 17 10.19 1.21 -3.85
C MET A 17 9.98 2.31 -4.89
N GLN A 18 10.93 3.25 -5.03
CA GLN A 18 10.85 4.30 -6.04
C GLN A 18 10.95 3.77 -7.47
N ALA A 19 11.88 2.85 -7.73
CA ALA A 19 12.05 2.24 -9.05
C ALA A 19 10.79 1.45 -9.46
N ILE A 20 10.25 0.62 -8.56
CA ILE A 20 9.02 -0.13 -8.81
C ILE A 20 7.84 0.83 -8.99
N ALA A 21 7.71 1.85 -8.15
CA ALA A 21 6.61 2.81 -8.28
C ALA A 21 6.67 3.58 -9.61
N PHE A 22 7.86 3.96 -10.07
CA PHE A 22 8.03 4.61 -11.37
C PHE A 22 7.53 3.72 -12.51
N GLU A 23 8.02 2.48 -12.59
CA GLU A 23 7.63 1.52 -13.62
C GLU A 23 6.11 1.25 -13.61
N LEU A 24 5.54 1.11 -12.41
CA LEU A 24 4.10 0.87 -12.25
C LEU A 24 3.26 2.07 -12.71
N LEU A 25 3.67 3.29 -12.38
CA LEU A 25 2.94 4.50 -12.75
C LEU A 25 3.09 4.84 -14.23
N GLU A 26 4.24 4.50 -14.85
CA GLU A 26 4.47 4.71 -16.28
C GLU A 26 3.63 3.74 -17.12
N ASN A 27 3.49 2.49 -16.69
CA ASN A 27 2.86 1.43 -17.49
C ASN A 27 1.40 1.10 -17.13
N PHE A 28 0.92 1.54 -15.96
CA PHE A 28 -0.43 1.19 -15.51
C PHE A 28 -1.19 2.39 -14.94
N ARG A 29 -2.52 2.34 -15.14
CA ARG A 29 -3.49 3.20 -14.47
C ARG A 29 -4.17 2.44 -13.34
N PHE A 30 -4.17 3.03 -12.15
CA PHE A 30 -4.78 2.47 -10.94
C PHE A 30 -6.09 3.18 -10.61
N GLU A 31 -7.14 2.41 -10.33
CA GLU A 31 -8.45 2.90 -9.90
C GLU A 31 -8.95 2.09 -8.70
N PRO A 32 -9.84 2.63 -7.84
CA PRO A 32 -10.53 1.80 -6.85
C PRO A 32 -11.29 0.65 -7.52
N ALA A 33 -11.25 -0.55 -6.94
CA ALA A 33 -11.99 -1.71 -7.44
C ALA A 33 -13.49 -1.64 -7.08
N GLY A 34 -14.18 -0.61 -7.56
CA GLY A 34 -15.58 -0.31 -7.28
C GLY A 34 -15.78 0.82 -6.25
N ASP A 35 -17.04 1.04 -5.88
CA ASP A 35 -17.43 2.04 -4.87
C ASP A 35 -17.24 1.46 -3.47
N LEU A 36 -15.99 1.51 -2.97
CA LEU A 36 -15.59 0.93 -1.70
C LEU A 36 -15.13 2.02 -0.73
N THR A 37 -15.68 2.00 0.48
CA THR A 37 -15.24 2.91 1.54
C THR A 37 -14.07 2.27 2.29
N VAL A 38 -12.85 2.62 1.90
CA VAL A 38 -11.64 2.22 2.63
C VAL A 38 -11.43 3.17 3.82
N LYS A 39 -11.41 2.62 5.03
CA LYS A 39 -11.07 3.36 6.25
C LYS A 39 -9.78 2.86 6.85
N ARG A 40 -9.05 3.78 7.46
CA ARG A 40 -7.88 3.44 8.27
C ARG A 40 -8.38 2.86 9.59
N HIS A 41 -8.00 1.62 9.88
CA HIS A 41 -8.46 0.87 11.04
C HIS A 41 -7.27 0.30 11.82
N PRO A 42 -7.33 0.24 13.17
CA PRO A 42 -6.32 -0.46 13.95
C PRO A 42 -6.21 -1.94 13.55
N ALA A 43 -5.01 -2.41 13.24
CA ALA A 43 -4.69 -3.80 12.94
C ALA A 43 -3.34 -4.17 13.58
N GLY A 44 -3.39 -4.72 14.79
CA GLY A 44 -2.20 -4.98 15.61
C GLY A 44 -1.52 -3.70 16.06
N SER A 45 -0.22 -3.56 15.79
CA SER A 45 0.59 -2.39 16.16
C SER A 45 0.55 -1.25 15.14
N ALA A 46 -0.18 -1.42 14.04
CA ALA A 46 -0.24 -0.45 12.95
C ALA A 46 -1.69 -0.11 12.57
N MET A 47 -1.83 1.04 11.93
CA MET A 47 -3.11 1.49 11.37
C MET A 47 -3.13 1.15 9.89
N MET A 48 -4.00 0.23 9.49
CA MET A 48 -4.03 -0.36 8.15
C MET A 48 -5.33 0.00 7.41
N PRO A 49 -5.33 0.02 6.07
CA PRO A 49 -6.55 0.18 5.30
C PRO A 49 -7.42 -1.06 5.39
N MET A 50 -8.72 -0.87 5.64
CA MET A 50 -9.73 -1.93 5.60
C MET A 50 -10.98 -1.42 4.88
N VAL A 51 -11.63 -2.29 4.12
CA VAL A 51 -12.90 -1.98 3.45
C VAL A 51 -14.03 -2.14 4.46
N ARG A 52 -14.82 -1.07 4.67
CA ARG A 52 -15.86 -1.01 5.70
C ARG A 52 -16.88 -2.15 5.58
N GLU A 53 -17.28 -2.47 4.36
CA GLU A 53 -18.27 -3.48 4.04
C GLU A 53 -17.72 -4.90 4.21
N ARG A 54 -16.38 -5.04 4.17
CA ARG A 54 -15.65 -6.32 4.14
C ARG A 54 -14.64 -6.46 5.27
N MET A 55 -14.99 -5.97 6.47
CA MET A 55 -14.10 -6.01 7.64
C MET A 55 -13.63 -7.43 8.01
N ARG A 56 -14.44 -8.45 7.73
CA ARG A 56 -14.09 -9.86 7.96
C ARG A 56 -12.95 -10.37 7.09
N GLU A 57 -12.72 -9.76 5.92
CA GLU A 57 -11.65 -10.12 5.00
C GLU A 57 -10.29 -9.54 5.41
N GLY A 58 -10.25 -8.70 6.44
CA GLY A 58 -9.00 -8.18 6.98
C GLY A 58 -8.45 -6.96 6.23
N VAL A 59 -7.13 -6.79 6.30
CA VAL A 59 -6.41 -5.65 5.72
C VAL A 59 -6.42 -5.76 4.20
N GLN A 60 -7.01 -4.78 3.53
CA GLN A 60 -7.04 -4.74 2.06
C GLN A 60 -7.22 -3.31 1.54
N MET A 61 -6.65 -3.08 0.35
CA MET A 61 -6.89 -1.90 -0.48
C MET A 61 -7.05 -2.39 -1.93
N PRO A 62 -8.27 -2.81 -2.31
CA PRO A 62 -8.50 -3.41 -3.62
C PRO A 62 -8.45 -2.34 -4.72
N LEU A 63 -7.60 -2.58 -5.72
CA LEU A 63 -7.38 -1.67 -6.85
C LEU A 63 -7.63 -2.43 -8.16
N LYS A 64 -8.20 -1.71 -9.13
CA LYS A 64 -8.23 -2.10 -10.53
C LYS A 64 -6.96 -1.58 -11.20
N VAL A 65 -6.24 -2.46 -11.88
CA VAL A 65 -5.00 -2.15 -12.60
C VAL A 65 -5.27 -2.30 -14.08
N ILE A 66 -5.01 -1.25 -14.84
CA ILE A 66 -5.27 -1.18 -16.28
C ILE A 66 -3.94 -0.88 -16.96
N PRO A 67 -3.37 -1.78 -17.79
CA PRO A 67 -2.21 -1.43 -18.59
C PRO A 67 -2.60 -0.33 -19.57
N TRP A 68 -1.67 0.60 -19.84
CA TRP A 68 -1.83 1.56 -20.93
C TRP A 68 -1.97 0.86 -22.29
#